data_AF-A0A382KNC2-F1
#
_entry.id   AF-A0A382KNC2-F1
#
_cell.length_a   1.000
_cell.length_b   1.000
_cell.length_c   1.000
_cell.angle_alpha   90.00
_cell.angle_beta   90.00
_cell.angle_gamma   90.00
#
_symmetry.space_group_name_H-M   'P 1'
#
loop_
_entity.id
_entity.type
_entity.pdbx_description
1 polymer ?
#
loop_
_entity_poly.entity_id
_entity_poly.type
_entity_poly.pdbx_seq_one_letter_code
_entity_poly.pdbx_strand_id
1 'polypeptide(L)'
;MESWILWLLFVFAIAAGWWLGRRERKQSRSLELGLRHLLNDQHDQAVAALVGELEFLSDNVETHLALGGLLRRRGELAKAVVVHESILSRARLDTKTRHQVQIELARDYLQAGLLDRAEALSIQLARENPR
;
A
#
# COMPACT_ATOMS: atom_id res chain seq x y z
N MET A 1 -16.44 -58.08 -10.26
CA MET A 1 -16.19 -57.05 -11.30
C MET A 1 -16.73 -55.67 -10.88
N GLU A 2 -16.74 -55.33 -9.59
CA GLU A 2 -17.39 -54.09 -9.09
C GLU A 2 -16.40 -53.05 -8.53
N SER A 3 -15.14 -53.42 -8.32
CA SER A 3 -14.11 -52.54 -7.75
C SER A 3 -13.58 -51.47 -8.72
N TRP A 4 -13.59 -51.73 -10.03
CA TRP A 4 -13.06 -50.80 -11.04
C TRP A 4 -13.91 -49.53 -11.21
N ILE A 5 -15.21 -49.60 -10.91
CA ILE A 5 -16.14 -48.47 -10.94
C ILE A 5 -15.82 -47.45 -9.84
N LEU A 6 -15.40 -47.92 -8.66
CA LEU A 6 -15.02 -47.03 -7.55
C LEU A 6 -13.75 -46.23 -7.89
N TRP A 7 -12.79 -46.86 -8.56
CA TRP A 7 -11.57 -46.19 -9.00
C TRP A 7 -11.84 -45.13 -10.08
N LEU A 8 -12.72 -45.41 -11.03
CA LEU A 8 -13.13 -44.42 -12.04
C LEU A 8 -13.84 -43.22 -11.41
N LEU A 9 -14.73 -43.46 -10.44
CA LEU A 9 -15.44 -42.38 -9.74
C LEU A 9 -14.46 -41.51 -8.94
N PHE A 10 -13.46 -42.11 -8.29
CA PHE A 10 -12.44 -41.39 -7.54
C PHE A 10 -11.60 -40.46 -8.42
N VAL A 11 -11.12 -40.95 -9.57
CA VAL A 11 -10.35 -40.13 -10.53
C VAL A 11 -11.21 -39.00 -11.09
N PHE A 12 -12.48 -39.27 -11.39
CA PHE A 12 -13.42 -38.27 -11.86
C PHE A 12 -13.65 -37.16 -10.82
N ALA A 13 -13.80 -37.51 -9.54
CA ALA A 13 -13.97 -36.55 -8.46
C ALA A 13 -12.74 -35.63 -8.31
N ILE A 14 -11.52 -36.17 -8.41
CA ILE A 14 -10.28 -35.39 -8.37
C ILE A 14 -10.18 -34.45 -9.58
N ALA A 15 -10.48 -34.95 -10.78
CA ALA A 15 -10.45 -34.14 -12.00
C ALA A 15 -11.47 -32.99 -11.94
N ALA A 16 -12.69 -33.26 -11.46
CA ALA A 16 -13.73 -32.26 -11.27
C ALA A 16 -13.32 -31.21 -10.22
N GLY A 17 -12.78 -31.64 -9.07
CA GLY A 17 -12.30 -30.75 -8.02
C GLY A 17 -11.14 -29.85 -8.50
N TRP A 18 -10.21 -30.40 -9.27
CA TRP A 18 -9.09 -29.63 -9.83
C TRP A 18 -9.54 -28.63 -10.90
N TRP A 19 -10.52 -29.00 -11.74
CA TRP A 19 -11.06 -28.10 -12.75
C TRP A 19 -11.84 -26.94 -12.13
N LEU A 20 -12.70 -27.23 -11.15
CA LEU A 20 -13.44 -26.21 -10.40
C LEU A 20 -12.50 -25.31 -9.59
N GLY A 21 -11.51 -25.86 -8.88
CA GLY A 21 -10.53 -25.09 -8.10
C GLY A 21 -9.62 -24.19 -8.95
N ARG A 22 -9.40 -24.51 -10.23
CA ARG A 22 -8.66 -23.63 -11.15
C ARG A 22 -9.45 -22.42 -11.62
N ARG A 23 -10.78 -22.49 -11.64
CA ARG A 23 -11.63 -21.37 -12.09
C ARG A 23 -11.65 -20.25 -11.05
N GLU A 24 -11.69 -20.57 -9.77
CA GLU A 24 -11.71 -19.55 -8.70
C GLU A 24 -10.39 -18.80 -8.54
N ARG A 25 -9.25 -19.47 -8.75
CA ARG A 25 -7.92 -18.82 -8.63
C ARG A 25 -7.66 -17.74 -9.69
N LYS A 26 -8.37 -17.75 -10.82
CA LYS A 26 -8.24 -16.68 -11.84
C LYS A 26 -9.03 -15.43 -11.47
N GLN A 27 -10.11 -15.56 -10.71
CA GLN A 27 -10.99 -14.45 -10.35
C GLN A 27 -10.45 -13.63 -9.16
N SER A 28 -9.77 -14.27 -8.20
CA SER A 28 -9.13 -13.52 -7.08
C SER A 28 -7.98 -12.64 -7.58
N ARG A 29 -7.19 -13.13 -8.53
CA ARG A 29 -6.03 -12.38 -9.08
C ARG A 29 -6.44 -11.15 -9.88
N SER A 30 -7.57 -11.21 -10.60
CA SER A 30 -8.10 -10.05 -11.35
C SER A 30 -8.68 -8.97 -10.44
N LEU A 31 -9.25 -9.35 -9.29
CA LEU A 31 -9.77 -8.40 -8.32
C LEU A 31 -8.62 -7.66 -7.59
N GLU A 32 -7.55 -8.38 -7.25
CA GLU A 32 -6.32 -7.83 -6.66
C GLU A 32 -5.58 -6.87 -7.63
N LEU A 33 -5.53 -7.21 -8.92
CA LEU A 33 -4.92 -6.36 -9.95
C LEU A 33 -5.77 -5.12 -10.31
N GLY A 34 -7.10 -5.26 -10.32
CA GLY A 34 -8.02 -4.14 -10.57
C GLY A 34 -8.01 -3.09 -9.45
N LEU A 35 -7.93 -3.52 -8.19
CA LEU A 35 -7.78 -2.62 -7.05
C LEU A 35 -6.40 -1.94 -7.05
N ARG A 36 -5.34 -2.68 -7.42
CA ARG A 36 -4.00 -2.11 -7.63
C ARG A 36 -4.00 -1.01 -8.69
N HIS A 37 -4.78 -1.12 -9.77
CA HIS A 37 -4.77 -0.12 -10.83
C HIS A 37 -5.58 1.14 -10.46
N LEU A 38 -6.71 0.99 -9.79
CA LEU A 38 -7.49 2.13 -9.27
C LEU A 38 -6.75 2.89 -8.16
N LEU A 39 -5.98 2.19 -7.32
CA LEU A 39 -5.13 2.82 -6.30
C LEU A 39 -3.84 3.42 -6.87
N ASN A 40 -3.36 3.03 -8.05
CA ASN A 40 -2.09 3.55 -8.56
C ASN A 40 -2.27 4.78 -9.48
N ASP A 41 -3.35 4.87 -10.26
CA ASP A 41 -3.58 6.00 -11.17
C ASP A 41 -4.52 7.08 -10.63
N GLN A 42 -5.38 6.80 -9.63
CA GLN A 42 -6.27 7.81 -9.03
C GLN A 42 -5.67 8.52 -7.81
N HIS A 43 -4.59 7.98 -7.24
CA HIS A 43 -3.91 8.63 -6.13
C HIS A 43 -3.28 9.95 -6.55
N ASP A 44 -2.61 10.02 -7.71
CA ASP A 44 -1.91 11.24 -8.14
C ASP A 44 -2.85 12.45 -8.33
N GLN A 45 -4.10 12.23 -8.76
CA GLN A 45 -5.10 13.30 -8.90
C GLN A 45 -5.78 13.67 -7.57
N ALA A 46 -6.01 12.70 -6.68
CA ALA A 46 -6.54 12.98 -5.34
C ALA A 46 -5.52 13.68 -4.44
N VAL A 47 -4.23 13.33 -4.58
CA VAL A 47 -3.07 13.97 -3.93
C VAL A 47 -3.00 15.44 -4.30
N ALA A 48 -3.12 15.79 -5.59
CA ALA A 48 -3.05 17.18 -6.06
C ALA A 48 -4.17 18.07 -5.47
N ALA A 49 -5.40 17.54 -5.40
CA ALA A 49 -6.54 18.27 -4.82
C ALA A 49 -6.42 18.43 -3.30
N LEU A 50 -5.87 17.43 -2.59
CA LEU A 50 -5.61 17.51 -1.15
C LEU A 50 -4.47 18.50 -0.83
N VAL A 51 -3.40 18.50 -1.61
CA VAL A 51 -2.27 19.41 -1.41
C VAL A 51 -2.67 20.87 -1.65
N GLY A 52 -3.55 21.16 -2.62
CA GLY A 52 -4.04 22.52 -2.87
C GLY A 52 -4.83 23.15 -1.70
N GLU A 53 -5.54 22.34 -0.90
CA GLU A 53 -6.23 22.82 0.31
C GLU A 53 -5.27 22.95 1.51
N LEU A 54 -4.19 22.16 1.52
CA LEU A 54 -3.15 22.16 2.56
C LEU A 54 -2.09 23.26 2.36
N GLU A 55 -2.11 23.99 1.24
CA GLU A 55 -1.16 25.05 0.88
C GLU A 55 -1.14 26.26 1.83
N PHE A 56 -2.04 26.33 2.81
CA PHE A 56 -2.12 27.47 3.74
C PHE A 56 -1.53 27.22 5.13
N LEU A 57 -0.98 26.04 5.41
CA LEU A 57 -0.58 25.68 6.79
C LEU A 57 0.93 25.43 6.91
N SER A 58 1.68 26.53 7.05
CA SER A 58 3.00 26.64 7.70
C SER A 58 4.24 26.25 6.88
N ASP A 59 5.18 27.19 6.73
CA ASP A 59 6.50 27.02 6.08
C ASP A 59 7.46 26.02 6.79
N ASN A 60 7.05 25.34 7.87
CA ASN A 60 7.93 24.48 8.67
C ASN A 60 7.57 22.98 8.54
N VAL A 61 8.58 22.18 8.21
CA VAL A 61 8.55 20.71 8.12
C VAL A 61 8.00 20.05 9.40
N GLU A 62 8.35 20.57 10.57
CA GLU A 62 7.87 20.04 11.85
C GLU A 62 6.36 20.17 12.02
N THR A 63 5.77 21.26 11.52
CA THR A 63 4.32 21.46 11.55
C THR A 63 3.62 20.44 10.67
N HIS A 64 4.12 20.22 9.46
CA HIS A 64 3.57 19.20 8.55
C HIS A 64 3.72 17.78 9.10
N LEU A 65 4.84 17.46 9.76
CA LEU A 65 5.03 16.18 10.47
C LEU A 65 3.98 15.98 11.58
N ALA A 66 3.72 17.01 12.39
CA ALA A 66 2.71 16.96 13.43
C ALA A 66 1.30 16.77 12.84
N LEU A 67 1.02 17.45 11.72
CA LEU A 67 -0.26 17.33 11.00
C LEU A 67 -0.47 15.92 10.43
N GLY A 68 0.53 15.35 9.76
CA GLY A 68 0.47 13.98 9.25
C GLY A 68 0.21 12.97 10.38
N GLY A 69 0.92 13.11 11.50
CA GLY A 69 0.70 12.30 12.70
C GLY A 69 -0.71 12.43 13.29
N LEU A 70 -1.29 13.64 13.30
CA LEU A 70 -2.66 13.88 13.77
C LEU A 70 -3.70 13.22 12.85
N LEU A 71 -3.57 13.38 11.53
CA LEU A 71 -4.46 12.78 10.54
C LEU A 71 -4.46 11.25 10.66
N ARG A 72 -3.28 10.65 10.83
CA ARG A 72 -3.15 9.22 11.09
C ARG A 72 -3.92 8.78 12.33
N ARG A 73 -3.80 9.50 13.45
CA ARG A 73 -4.53 9.21 14.69
C ARG A 73 -6.05 9.33 14.55
N ARG A 74 -6.53 10.17 13.61
CA ARG A 74 -7.96 10.31 13.28
C ARG A 74 -8.47 9.24 12.30
N GLY A 75 -7.59 8.38 11.79
CA GLY A 75 -7.95 7.41 10.74
C GLY A 75 -8.02 8.02 9.34
N GLU A 76 -7.61 9.27 9.17
CA GLU A 76 -7.54 9.97 7.87
C GLU A 76 -6.25 9.58 7.13
N LEU A 77 -6.04 8.29 6.94
CA LEU A 77 -4.77 7.69 6.52
C LEU A 77 -4.30 8.16 5.14
N ALA A 78 -5.22 8.26 4.18
CA ALA A 78 -4.90 8.76 2.84
C ALA A 78 -4.37 10.20 2.88
N LYS A 79 -4.91 11.04 3.76
CA LYS A 79 -4.43 12.42 3.93
C LYS A 79 -3.06 12.46 4.60
N ALA A 80 -2.83 11.61 5.60
CA ALA A 80 -1.53 11.51 6.26
C ALA A 80 -0.41 11.14 5.28
N VAL A 81 -0.66 10.15 4.41
CA VAL A 81 0.23 9.75 3.31
C VAL A 81 0.57 10.95 2.42
N VAL A 82 -0.45 11.66 1.94
CA VAL A 82 -0.28 12.84 1.06
C VAL A 82 0.59 13.90 1.73
N VAL A 83 0.36 14.19 3.01
CA VAL A 83 1.15 15.18 3.76
C VAL A 83 2.62 14.78 3.79
N HIS A 84 2.96 13.55 4.20
CA HIS A 84 4.36 13.14 4.28
C HIS A 84 5.04 13.01 2.89
N GLU A 85 4.32 12.62 1.83
CA GLU A 85 4.83 12.66 0.45
C GLU A 85 5.12 14.10 -0.02
N SER A 86 4.26 15.06 0.32
CA SER A 86 4.46 16.46 -0.04
C SER A 86 5.70 17.07 0.64
N ILE A 87 6.00 16.69 1.88
CA ILE A 87 7.23 17.08 2.59
C ILE A 87 8.46 16.58 1.84
N LEU A 88 8.47 15.31 1.42
CA LEU A 88 9.62 14.71 0.72
C LEU A 88 9.86 15.29 -0.68
N SER A 89 8.80 15.72 -1.36
CA SER A 89 8.90 16.27 -2.72
C SER A 89 9.30 17.75 -2.75
N ARG A 90 8.93 18.55 -1.75
CA ARG A 90 9.10 20.02 -1.77
C ARG A 90 10.24 20.53 -0.89
N ALA A 91 10.59 19.85 0.20
CA ALA A 91 11.51 20.41 1.20
C ALA A 91 12.99 20.04 0.96
N ARG A 92 13.88 21.03 1.13
CA ARG A 92 15.32 20.79 1.36
C ARG A 92 15.49 20.28 2.80
N LEU A 93 15.39 18.97 2.97
CA LEU A 93 15.57 18.29 4.24
C LEU A 93 17.04 17.94 4.47
N ASP A 94 17.53 18.11 5.69
CA ASP A 94 18.75 17.43 6.13
C ASP A 94 18.51 15.91 6.19
N THR A 95 19.58 15.13 6.12
CA THR A 95 19.49 13.66 6.03
C THR A 95 18.70 13.06 7.19
N LYS A 96 18.84 13.60 8.40
CA LYS A 96 18.16 13.09 9.59
C LYS A 96 16.65 13.34 9.51
N THR A 97 16.24 14.56 9.14
CA THR A 97 14.81 14.88 8.98
C THR A 97 14.20 14.12 7.80
N ARG A 98 14.93 13.96 6.68
CA ARG A 98 14.49 13.13 5.56
C ARG A 98 14.20 11.70 6.01
N HIS A 99 15.12 11.07 6.75
CA HIS A 99 14.91 9.72 7.28
C HIS A 99 13.72 9.66 8.22
N GLN A 100 13.54 10.67 9.09
CA GLN A 100 12.37 10.75 9.97
C GLN A 100 11.06 10.81 9.18
N VAL A 101 10.97 11.66 8.15
CA VAL A 101 9.78 11.78 7.30
C VAL A 101 9.52 10.46 6.57
N GLN A 102 10.54 9.79 6.03
CA GLN A 102 10.37 8.50 5.37
C GLN A 102 9.89 7.39 6.33
N ILE A 103 10.34 7.39 7.59
CA ILE A 103 9.85 6.46 8.62
C ILE A 103 8.38 6.72 8.92
N GLU A 104 7.98 7.98 9.05
CA GLU A 104 6.58 8.35 9.28
C GLU A 104 5.70 8.01 8.08
N LEU A 105 6.16 8.24 6.85
CA LEU A 105 5.47 7.83 5.63
C LEU A 105 5.32 6.30 5.54
N ALA A 106 6.37 5.54 5.88
CA ALA A 106 6.30 4.08 5.90
C ALA A 106 5.23 3.58 6.90
N ARG A 107 5.11 4.22 8.06
CA ARG A 107 4.05 3.92 9.04
C ARG A 107 2.65 4.24 8.50
N ASP A 108 2.51 5.35 7.79
CA ASP A 108 1.23 5.72 7.18
C ASP A 108 0.82 4.70 6.12
N TYR A 109 1.74 4.27 5.26
CA TYR A 109 1.50 3.19 4.31
C TYR A 109 1.08 1.89 4.98
N LEU A 110 1.74 1.49 6.07
CA LEU A 110 1.37 0.29 6.82
C LEU A 110 -0.06 0.37 7.35
N GLN A 111 -0.44 1.50 7.96
CA GLN A 111 -1.79 1.68 8.48
C GLN A 111 -2.84 1.77 7.37
N ALA A 112 -2.49 2.36 6.22
CA ALA A 112 -3.33 2.43 5.04
C ALA A 112 -3.45 1.09 4.27
N GLY A 113 -2.69 0.04 4.67
CA GLY A 113 -2.66 -1.25 3.98
C GLY A 113 -1.83 -1.26 2.69
N LEU A 114 -1.05 -0.21 2.42
CA LEU A 114 -0.17 -0.07 1.26
C LEU A 114 1.18 -0.78 1.51
N LEU A 115 1.12 -2.09 1.76
CA LEU A 115 2.25 -2.88 2.28
C LEU A 115 3.46 -2.91 1.33
N ASP A 116 3.23 -3.04 0.02
CA ASP A 116 4.31 -3.06 -0.97
C ASP A 116 5.14 -1.76 -0.93
N ARG A 117 4.46 -0.62 -0.77
CA ARG A 117 5.12 0.70 -0.71
C ARG A 117 5.85 0.89 0.62
N ALA A 118 5.24 0.45 1.72
CA ALA A 118 5.88 0.47 3.04
C ALA A 118 7.17 -0.36 3.06
N GLU A 119 7.15 -1.56 2.48
CA GLU A 119 8.31 -2.44 2.39
C GLU A 119 9.41 -1.81 1.52
N ALA A 120 9.06 -1.36 0.31
CA ALA A 120 10.02 -0.74 -0.60
C ALA A 120 10.73 0.47 0.04
N LEU A 121 9.97 1.35 0.68
CA LEU A 121 10.52 2.53 1.37
C LEU A 121 11.40 2.13 2.57
N SER A 122 10.99 1.13 3.34
CA SER A 122 11.75 0.63 4.49
C SER A 122 13.07 -0.03 4.07
N ILE A 123 13.08 -0.79 2.97
CA ILE A 123 14.29 -1.38 2.40
C ILE A 123 15.25 -0.29 1.91
N GLN A 124 14.72 0.75 1.25
CA GLN A 124 15.52 1.88 0.81
C GLN A 124 16.19 2.57 2.02
N LEU A 125 15.41 2.90 3.05
CA LEU A 125 15.90 3.47 4.30
C LEU A 125 17.01 2.62 4.95
N ALA A 126 16.83 1.29 5.00
CA ALA A 126 17.81 0.38 5.58
C ALA A 126 19.13 0.35 4.81
N ARG A 127 19.09 0.52 3.48
CA ARG A 127 20.30 0.63 2.65
C ARG A 127 21.02 1.96 2.83
N GLU A 128 20.27 3.04 3.04
CA GLU A 128 20.83 4.39 3.24
C GLU A 128 21.45 4.58 4.63
N ASN A 129 20.99 3.83 5.63
CA ASN A 129 21.50 3.90 7.01
C ASN A 129 21.70 2.51 7.61
N PRO A 130 22.71 1.75 7.13
CA PRO A 130 23.09 0.49 7.75
C PRO A 130 23.74 0.82 9.10
N ARG A 131 22.98 0.66 10.18
CA ARG A 131 23.49 0.80 11.55
C ARG A 131 24.59 -0.19 11.85
#